data_AF-A0A1Y0YGA2-F1
#
_entry.id   AF-A0A1Y0YGA2-F1
#
_cell.length_a   1.000
_cell.length_b   1.000
_cell.length_c   1.000
_cell.angle_alpha   90.00
_cell.angle_beta   90.00
_cell.angle_gamma   90.00
#
_symmetry.space_group_name_H-M   'P 1'
#
loop_
_entity.id
_entity.type
_entity.pdbx_description
1 polymer ?
#
loop_
_entity_poly.entity_id
_entity_poly.type
_entity_poly.pdbx_seq_one_letter_code
_entity_poly.pdbx_strand_id
1 'polypeptide(L)' 'MNQQLFKWVLFIIPFIGQLALLPFVNRIDPIVFGLPFFHFWLVLWIVLTPLITFAIYRFEKRNGGYE' A
#
# COMPACT_ATOMS: atom_id res chain seq x y z
N MET A 1 -13.79 16.15 5.16
CA MET A 1 -12.77 15.21 5.64
C MET A 1 -11.42 15.90 5.50
N ASN A 2 -10.71 16.17 6.60
CA ASN A 2 -9.47 16.97 6.56
C ASN A 2 -8.48 16.38 5.55
N GLN A 3 -7.97 17.22 4.66
CA GLN A 3 -6.95 16.86 3.66
C GLN A 3 -5.74 16.17 4.30
N GLN A 4 -5.40 16.59 5.51
CA GLN A 4 -4.32 16.04 6.31
C GLN A 4 -4.64 14.61 6.80
N LEU A 5 -5.86 14.35 7.26
CA LEU A 5 -6.28 12.99 7.67
C LEU A 5 -6.21 12.01 6.50
N PHE A 6 -6.58 12.44 5.29
CA PHE A 6 -6.53 11.59 4.10
C PHE A 6 -5.09 11.18 3.74
N LYS A 7 -4.13 12.11 3.80
CA LYS A 7 -2.70 11.82 3.60
C LYS A 7 -2.16 10.85 4.66
N TRP A 8 -2.50 11.09 5.93
CA TRP A 8 -2.08 10.22 7.04
C TRP A 8 -2.61 8.79 6.90
N VAL A 9 -3.88 8.64 6.50
CA VAL A 9 -4.48 7.32 6.24
C VAL A 9 -3.72 6.62 5.12
N LEU A 10 -3.53 7.26 3.96
CA LEU A 10 -2.82 6.67 2.82
C LEU A 10 -1.36 6.33 3.15
N PHE A 11 -0.69 7.16 3.95
CA PHE A 11 0.68 6.93 4.38
C PHE A 11 0.82 5.70 5.27
N ILE A 12 -0.14 5.44 6.16
CA ILE A 12 -0.11 4.31 7.10
C ILE A 12 -0.44 2.97 6.43
N ILE A 13 -1.18 2.97 5.32
CA ILE A 13 -1.58 1.74 4.59
C ILE A 13 -0.40 0.81 4.28
N PRO A 14 0.72 1.24 3.67
CA PRO A 14 1.85 0.35 3.40
C PRO A 14 2.48 -0.23 4.68
N PHE A 15 2.52 0.52 5.77
CA PHE A 15 3.05 0.02 7.04
C PHE A 15 2.16 -1.05 7.67
N ILE A 16 0.84 -0.84 7.67
CA ILE A 16 -0.11 -1.87 8.14
C ILE A 16 -0.02 -3.11 7.24
N GLY A 17 0.03 -2.89 5.92
CA GLY A 17 0.15 -3.95 4.93
C GLY A 17 1.41 -4.81 5.07
N GLN A 18 2.54 -4.19 5.38
CA GLN A 18 3.82 -4.89 5.52
C GLN A 18 4.02 -5.45 6.93
N LEU A 19 3.72 -4.70 7.98
CA LEU A 19 4.06 -5.07 9.37
C LEU A 19 2.93 -5.78 10.10
N ALA A 20 1.71 -5.25 10.03
CA ALA A 20 0.58 -5.81 10.78
C ALA A 20 0.01 -7.08 10.14
N LEU A 21 0.06 -7.17 8.81
CA LEU A 21 -0.40 -8.34 8.08
C LEU A 21 0.66 -9.44 7.95
N LEU A 22 1.92 -9.17 8.34
CA LEU A 22 3.02 -10.14 8.30
C LEU A 22 2.68 -11.52 8.90
N PRO A 23 2.11 -11.64 10.12
CA PRO A 23 1.76 -12.95 10.69
C PRO A 23 0.67 -13.69 9.91
N PHE A 24 -0.18 -12.97 9.17
CA PHE A 24 -1.19 -13.58 8.33
C PHE A 24 -0.59 -14.04 7.00
N VAL A 25 0.26 -13.22 6.38
CA VAL A 25 0.79 -13.49 5.03
C VAL A 25 2.01 -14.42 5.04
N ASN A 26 2.65 -14.60 6.20
CA ASN A 26 3.78 -15.51 6.39
C ASN A 26 3.34 -16.99 6.41
N ARG A 27 2.83 -17.44 5.28
CA ARG A 27 2.39 -18.82 5.03
C ARG A 27 2.76 -19.20 3.60
N ILE A 28 3.09 -20.48 3.41
CA ILE A 28 3.47 -21.02 2.10
C ILE A 28 2.21 -21.14 1.23
N ASP A 29 1.13 -21.66 1.80
CA ASP A 29 -0.15 -21.83 1.12
C ASP A 29 -1.11 -20.64 1.34
N PRO A 30 -1.89 -20.26 0.32
CA PRO A 30 -2.00 -20.87 -1.00
C PRO A 30 -0.88 -20.44 -1.96
N ILE A 31 -0.53 -21.31 -2.91
CA ILE A 31 0.36 -20.97 -4.02
C ILE A 31 -0.43 -20.18 -5.07
N VAL A 32 -0.01 -18.95 -5.36
CA VAL A 32 -0.65 -18.04 -6.32
C VAL A 32 0.33 -17.79 -7.47
N PHE A 33 -0.09 -18.08 -8.71
CA PHE A 33 0.76 -17.99 -9.91
C PHE A 33 2.10 -18.77 -9.79
N GLY A 34 2.12 -19.88 -9.05
CA GLY A 34 3.35 -20.67 -8.81
C GLY A 34 4.26 -20.11 -7.72
N LEU A 35 3.86 -19.03 -7.04
CA LEU A 35 4.59 -18.43 -5.93
C LEU A 35 3.89 -18.73 -4.59
N PRO A 36 4.64 -18.98 -3.50
CA PRO A 36 4.06 -19.00 -2.16
C PRO A 36 3.35 -17.67 -1.85
N PHE A 37 2.30 -17.72 -1.03
CA PHE A 37 1.46 -16.55 -0.73
C PHE A 37 2.27 -15.34 -0.27
N PHE A 38 3.27 -15.55 0.57
CA PHE A 38 4.17 -14.49 1.05
C PHE A 38 4.91 -13.76 -0.09
N HIS A 39 5.40 -14.49 -1.09
CA HIS A 39 6.14 -13.89 -2.21
C HIS A 39 5.20 -13.10 -3.11
N PHE A 40 4.01 -13.66 -3.40
CA PHE A 40 2.97 -12.94 -4.14
C PHE A 40 2.58 -11.64 -3.42
N TRP A 41 2.44 -11.68 -2.10
CA TRP A 41 2.15 -10.51 -1.28
C TRP A 41 3.23 -9.42 -1.42
N LEU A 42 4.51 -9.79 -1.34
CA LEU A 42 5.61 -8.82 -1.54
C LEU A 42 5.55 -8.17 -2.93
N VAL A 43 5.36 -8.96 -3.99
CA VAL A 43 5.25 -8.45 -5.37
C VAL A 43 4.04 -7.53 -5.53
N LEU A 44 2.90 -7.88 -4.95
CA LEU A 44 1.72 -7.03 -4.93
C LEU A 44 2.02 -5.65 -4.33
N TRP A 45 2.79 -5.60 -3.23
CA TRP A 45 3.16 -4.33 -2.59
C TRP A 45 4.17 -3.50 -3.38
N ILE A 46 4.99 -4.09 -4.25
CA ILE A 46 5.84 -3.35 -5.19
C ILE A 46 4.98 -2.47 -6.10
N VAL A 47 3.79 -2.94 -6.49
CA VAL A 47 2.85 -2.21 -7.35
C VAL A 47 1.93 -1.30 -6.53
N LEU A 48 1.41 -1.76 -5.39
CA LEU A 48 0.48 -0.97 -4.57
C LEU A 48 1.13 0.28 -3.98
N THR A 49 2.39 0.21 -3.54
CA THR A 49 3.07 1.35 -2.91
C THR A 49 3.17 2.58 -3.82
N PRO A 50 3.71 2.49 -5.06
CA PRO A 50 3.73 3.64 -5.97
C PRO A 50 2.32 4.06 -6.41
N LEU A 51 1.34 3.15 -6.48
CA LEU A 51 -0.06 3.51 -6.75
C LEU A 51 -0.66 4.37 -5.63
N ILE A 52 -0.40 4.03 -4.37
CA ILE A 52 -0.83 4.81 -3.20
C ILE A 52 -0.18 6.20 -3.24
N THR A 53 1.13 6.27 -3.46
CA THR A 53 1.85 7.55 -3.58
C THR A 53 1.34 8.37 -4.77
N PHE A 54 1.05 7.73 -5.90
CA PHE A 54 0.47 8.39 -7.06
C PHE A 54 -0.94 8.94 -6.79
N ALA A 55 -1.76 8.21 -6.04
CA ALA A 55 -3.08 8.67 -5.61
C ALA A 55 -2.98 9.90 -4.69
N ILE A 56 -2.03 9.89 -3.74
CA ILE A 56 -1.70 11.06 -2.89
C ILE A 56 -1.31 12.24 -3.79
N TYR A 57 -0.35 12.03 -4.69
CA TYR A 57 0.13 13.07 -5.61
C TYR A 57 -1.00 13.69 -6.43
N ARG A 58 -1.86 12.85 -7.02
CA ARG A 58 -2.96 13.34 -7.84
C ARG A 58 -3.99 14.13 -7.03
N PHE A 59 -4.21 13.73 -5.78
CA PHE A 59 -5.13 14.40 -4.89
C PHE A 59 -4.58 15.75 -4.39
N GLU A 60 -3.30 15.80 -4.00
CA GLU A 60 -2.64 17.06 -3.67
C GLU A 60 -2.62 18.02 -4.87
N LYS A 61 -2.39 17.50 -6.09
CA LYS A 61 -2.29 18.33 -7.30
C LYS A 61 -3.62 19.00 -7.60
N ARG A 62 -4.72 18.29 -7.35
CA ARG A 62 -6.08 18.81 -7.52
C ARG A 62 -6.46 19.84 -6.44
N ASN A 63 -5.83 19.76 -5.27
CA ASN A 63 -6.09 20.69 -4.16
C ASN A 63 -5.12 21.89 -4.14
N GLY A 64 -4.32 22.07 -5.18
CA GLY A 64 -3.42 23.23 -5.32
C GLY A 64 -2.17 23.19 -4.43
N GLY A 65 -1.84 22.05 -3.82
CA GLY A 65 -0.74 21.92 -2.84
C GLY A 65 0.68 21.83 -3.42
N TYR A 66 0.89 22.30 -4.65
CA TYR A 66 2.20 22.33 -5.30
C TYR A 66 2.56 23.78 -5.58
N GLU A 67 2.91 24.49 -4.51
CA GLU A 67 3.85 25.61 -4.57
C GLU A 67 5.26 25.06 -4.33
#